data_AF-A0A956I826-F1
#
_entry.id   AF-A0A956I826-F1
#
_cell.length_a   1.000
_cell.length_b   1.000
_cell.length_c   1.000
_cell.angle_alpha   90.00
_cell.angle_beta   90.00
_cell.angle_gamma   90.00
#
_symmetry.space_group_name_H-M   'P 1'
#
loop_
_entity.id
_entity.type
_entity.pdbx_description
1 polymer ?
#
loop_
_entity_poly.entity_id
_entity_poly.type
_entity_poly.pdbx_seq_one_letter_code
_entity_poly.pdbx_strand_id
1 'polypeptide(L)'
;MRRFGVTLGLICAFGLVGCGDDDGPVGLPDGGESDAGGGTDAGGDVDGGGEVDGGTTTTCGEGEALCGDTCVAVAADPANCGDCDVACAEGQVCDVGACAAECSMGLTDCSGGCVDTQSDGANCGACGTACGEGFECAEGACACGSGLLECDGACTDVLSDPTHCGDCATACGDAEVCSDGACVEGCRAGTTDCDGACVDTTTDGANCGACGVACARDQVCADSTCACAEGLTGCGDRCVDASLDVFNCGGCGNVCPRGQFCSDGACVADCGDLTACAGSCVDTATDDANCGRCGIECTGGRSCTAGSCRCPMGEMACGGVCTDTSADVANCGFCGNACARGQSCVDGACLSDCPAGQTRCGFRCIDTSTDTFNCGGCGVSCGFTGTCTAGACTCARGDTLCDGACVNTNSDRNHCGGCGMACVGRQFCMRGSCMGF
;
A
#
# COMPACT_ATOMS: atom_id res chain seq x y z
N MET A 1 0.01 -87.58 6.27
CA MET A 1 1.36 -88.11 5.97
C MET A 1 2.38 -87.11 6.48
N ARG A 2 3.38 -87.57 7.22
CA ARG A 2 4.45 -86.79 7.87
C ARG A 2 5.41 -86.18 6.85
N ARG A 3 5.98 -85.00 7.18
CA ARG A 3 7.41 -84.59 7.13
C ARG A 3 7.45 -83.07 7.40
N PHE A 4 7.83 -82.54 8.57
CA PHE A 4 9.12 -82.46 9.29
C PHE A 4 10.24 -81.65 8.63
N GLY A 5 10.76 -80.69 9.41
CA GLY A 5 11.95 -79.84 9.24
C GLY A 5 11.59 -78.42 9.69
N VAL A 6 11.68 -77.97 10.95
CA VAL A 6 12.72 -78.03 12.01
C VAL A 6 14.08 -77.54 11.54
N THR A 7 14.41 -76.30 11.92
CA THR A 7 15.61 -75.82 12.65
C THR A 7 15.64 -74.29 12.52
N LEU A 8 16.04 -73.45 13.47
CA LEU A 8 16.53 -73.54 14.86
C LEU A 8 16.85 -72.07 15.20
N GLY A 9 16.27 -71.50 16.27
CA GLY A 9 17.02 -70.94 17.41
C GLY A 9 17.68 -69.57 17.15
N LEU A 10 17.89 -68.67 18.11
CA LEU A 10 17.66 -68.61 19.54
C LEU A 10 18.06 -67.16 19.90
N ILE A 11 17.21 -66.34 20.55
CA ILE A 11 17.31 -65.92 21.98
C ILE A 11 18.56 -65.04 22.25
N CYS A 12 18.52 -63.84 22.86
CA CYS A 12 17.95 -63.30 24.12
C CYS A 12 18.26 -61.78 24.09
N ALA A 13 17.87 -60.85 24.96
CA ALA A 13 17.29 -60.79 26.29
C ALA A 13 16.97 -59.29 26.53
N PHE A 14 15.78 -58.96 27.04
CA PHE A 14 15.54 -58.38 28.38
C PHE A 14 16.38 -57.16 28.80
N GLY A 15 15.70 -56.05 29.09
CA GLY A 15 16.23 -54.92 29.86
C GLY A 15 15.18 -53.86 30.17
N LEU A 16 14.47 -54.04 31.28
CA LEU A 16 13.63 -53.04 31.98
C LEU A 16 14.47 -51.85 32.45
N VAL A 17 14.05 -50.60 32.18
CA VAL A 17 14.14 -49.38 33.02
C VAL A 17 13.15 -48.39 32.36
N GLY A 18 12.03 -47.95 32.92
CA GLY A 18 11.90 -47.08 34.10
C GLY A 18 11.48 -45.69 33.60
N CYS A 19 10.17 -45.41 33.59
CA CYS A 19 9.66 -44.04 33.42
C CYS A 19 9.88 -43.29 34.73
N GLY A 20 10.70 -42.25 34.68
CA GLY A 20 10.82 -41.24 35.73
C GLY A 20 10.31 -39.92 35.17
N ASP A 21 9.40 -39.30 35.91
CA ASP A 21 8.95 -37.92 35.75
C ASP A 21 9.96 -36.93 36.34
N ASP A 22 9.83 -35.68 35.88
CA ASP A 22 10.20 -34.38 36.48
C ASP A 22 11.31 -33.50 35.82
N ASP A 23 10.85 -32.27 35.50
CA ASP A 23 11.49 -30.95 35.46
C ASP A 23 12.30 -30.40 34.25
N GLY A 24 11.55 -29.81 33.28
CA GLY A 24 11.77 -28.50 32.59
C GLY A 24 13.07 -28.17 31.83
N PRO A 25 13.20 -26.95 31.24
CA PRO A 25 12.34 -26.26 30.28
C PRO A 25 13.12 -25.89 28.98
N VAL A 26 12.48 -25.98 27.80
CA VAL A 26 12.92 -25.33 26.54
C VAL A 26 11.67 -25.16 25.69
N GLY A 27 11.22 -23.94 25.36
CA GLY A 27 11.86 -23.05 24.40
C GLY A 27 11.05 -23.12 23.10
N LEU A 28 9.91 -22.41 23.09
CA LEU A 28 9.13 -22.09 21.88
C LEU A 28 9.96 -21.15 20.98
N PRO A 29 9.76 -21.22 19.67
CA PRO A 29 9.48 -20.00 18.93
C PRO A 29 8.11 -20.09 18.24
N ASP A 30 7.33 -19.03 18.49
CA ASP A 30 6.26 -18.55 17.64
C ASP A 30 6.83 -18.06 16.30
N GLY A 31 6.01 -18.17 15.26
CA GLY A 31 6.23 -17.59 13.94
C GLY A 31 4.90 -17.59 13.20
N GLY A 32 4.11 -16.55 13.46
CA GLY A 32 3.00 -16.15 12.59
C GLY A 32 3.57 -15.29 11.48
N GLU A 33 3.05 -15.47 10.27
CA GLU A 33 3.29 -14.58 9.15
C GLU A 33 1.93 -14.12 8.64
N SER A 34 1.72 -12.81 8.77
CA SER A 34 0.62 -12.02 8.25
C SER A 34 1.15 -11.25 7.05
N ASP A 35 0.74 -11.64 5.85
CA ASP A 35 1.08 -10.92 4.62
C ASP A 35 -0.07 -10.01 4.19
N ALA A 36 0.22 -8.71 4.14
CA ALA A 36 -0.62 -7.68 3.56
C ALA A 36 0.16 -6.90 2.48
N GLY A 37 -0.52 -6.61 1.35
CA GLY A 37 -0.03 -5.82 0.20
C GLY A 37 0.40 -6.69 -0.98
N GLY A 38 0.07 -6.46 -2.26
CA GLY A 38 -0.56 -5.34 -2.97
C GLY A 38 0.13 -5.19 -4.34
N GLY A 39 -0.63 -5.20 -5.46
CA GLY A 39 -0.17 -4.77 -6.81
C GLY A 39 0.32 -5.91 -7.75
N THR A 40 -0.52 -6.36 -8.69
CA THR A 40 -0.52 -6.11 -10.17
C THR A 40 0.50 -6.89 -10.99
N ASP A 41 0.03 -7.90 -11.72
CA ASP A 41 0.75 -8.52 -12.85
C ASP A 41 -0.15 -8.60 -14.10
N ALA A 42 0.23 -7.90 -15.16
CA ALA A 42 -0.17 -8.15 -16.54
C ALA A 42 1.00 -8.81 -17.30
N GLY A 43 0.70 -9.78 -18.17
CA GLY A 43 1.66 -10.79 -18.65
C GLY A 43 2.28 -10.61 -20.06
N GLY A 44 3.00 -11.66 -20.47
CA GLY A 44 3.50 -11.97 -21.82
C GLY A 44 4.87 -12.70 -21.79
N ASP A 45 4.96 -14.05 -21.78
CA ASP A 45 4.98 -15.05 -22.89
C ASP A 45 6.34 -15.13 -23.67
N VAL A 46 7.03 -16.24 -24.02
CA VAL A 46 6.86 -17.73 -24.11
C VAL A 46 8.28 -18.35 -24.33
N ASP A 47 8.66 -19.59 -23.97
CA ASP A 47 8.28 -20.90 -24.54
C ASP A 47 9.00 -22.08 -23.81
N GLY A 48 8.34 -23.26 -23.68
CA GLY A 48 9.01 -24.57 -23.55
C GLY A 48 8.60 -25.46 -22.38
N GLY A 49 7.78 -26.49 -22.66
CA GLY A 49 7.23 -27.42 -21.66
C GLY A 49 8.26 -28.29 -20.93
N GLY A 50 7.99 -28.49 -19.64
CA GLY A 50 8.58 -29.49 -18.75
C GLY A 50 7.59 -29.72 -17.60
N GLU A 51 7.53 -30.95 -17.09
CA GLU A 51 6.57 -31.43 -16.09
C GLU A 51 6.42 -30.49 -14.87
N VAL A 52 5.15 -30.25 -14.47
CA VAL A 52 4.81 -29.50 -13.26
C VAL A 52 5.12 -30.35 -12.01
N ASP A 53 6.36 -30.27 -11.54
CA ASP A 53 6.68 -30.49 -10.13
C ASP A 53 6.40 -29.19 -9.37
N GLY A 54 5.64 -29.29 -8.28
CA GLY A 54 5.17 -28.16 -7.46
C GLY A 54 6.30 -27.48 -6.66
N GLY A 55 7.23 -26.85 -7.37
CA GLY A 55 8.19 -25.91 -6.80
C GLY A 55 7.57 -24.53 -6.67
N THR A 56 7.71 -23.92 -5.49
CA THR A 56 7.54 -22.48 -5.28
C THR A 56 8.32 -21.74 -6.35
N THR A 57 7.62 -21.04 -7.26
CA THR A 57 8.27 -20.16 -8.24
C THR A 57 8.93 -19.04 -7.46
N THR A 58 10.27 -19.04 -7.37
CA THR A 58 11.03 -17.92 -6.81
C THR A 58 10.82 -16.71 -7.70
N THR A 59 9.93 -15.81 -7.30
CA THR A 59 9.72 -14.51 -7.93
C THR A 59 10.62 -13.50 -7.24
N CYS A 60 11.49 -12.84 -8.00
CA CYS A 60 12.37 -11.80 -7.49
C CYS A 60 11.62 -10.47 -7.34
N GLY A 61 12.15 -9.58 -6.49
CA GLY A 61 11.60 -8.25 -6.30
C GLY A 61 11.75 -7.36 -7.53
N GLU A 62 11.08 -6.20 -7.51
CA GLU A 62 11.21 -5.21 -8.57
C GLU A 62 12.68 -4.75 -8.71
N GLY A 63 13.22 -4.78 -9.93
CA GLY A 63 14.62 -4.41 -10.20
C GLY A 63 15.65 -5.54 -10.00
N GLU A 64 15.21 -6.75 -9.66
CA GLU A 64 16.05 -7.93 -9.55
C GLU A 64 15.82 -8.92 -10.72
N ALA A 65 16.88 -9.64 -11.11
CA ALA A 65 16.78 -10.76 -12.05
C ALA A 65 17.04 -12.09 -11.34
N LEU A 66 16.33 -13.14 -11.78
CA LEU A 66 16.54 -14.49 -11.29
C LEU A 66 17.76 -15.12 -12.00
N CYS A 67 18.92 -15.10 -11.34
CA CYS A 67 20.15 -15.71 -11.83
C CYS A 67 20.34 -17.08 -11.22
N GLY A 68 19.83 -18.10 -11.91
CA GLY A 68 19.72 -19.45 -11.38
C GLY A 68 18.59 -19.53 -10.35
N ASP A 69 18.93 -19.82 -9.08
CA ASP A 69 17.97 -19.87 -7.97
C ASP A 69 18.07 -18.65 -7.05
N THR A 70 18.83 -17.62 -7.44
CA THR A 70 19.11 -16.43 -6.61
C THR A 70 18.68 -15.15 -7.32
N CYS A 71 17.98 -14.28 -6.60
CA CYS A 71 17.64 -12.94 -7.06
C CYS A 71 18.84 -12.02 -6.89
N VAL A 72 19.20 -11.29 -7.94
CA VAL A 72 20.31 -10.34 -7.93
C VAL A 72 19.85 -8.98 -8.45
N ALA A 73 20.30 -7.91 -7.80
CA ALA A 73 19.94 -6.54 -8.16
C ALA A 73 20.72 -6.08 -9.41
N VAL A 74 20.16 -6.32 -10.59
CA VAL A 74 20.87 -6.05 -11.87
C VAL A 74 21.09 -4.57 -12.15
N ALA A 75 20.40 -3.68 -11.45
CA ALA A 75 20.55 -2.23 -11.62
C ALA A 75 21.85 -1.68 -11.01
N ALA A 76 22.38 -2.33 -9.97
CA ALA A 76 23.51 -1.83 -9.18
C ALA A 76 24.56 -2.91 -8.85
N ASP A 77 24.34 -4.18 -9.19
CA ASP A 77 25.33 -5.24 -8.98
C ASP A 77 26.42 -5.22 -10.07
N PRO A 78 27.69 -4.94 -9.74
CA PRO A 78 28.78 -4.89 -10.71
C PRO A 78 29.13 -6.25 -11.31
N ALA A 79 28.71 -7.35 -10.69
CA ALA A 79 28.89 -8.70 -11.23
C ALA A 79 27.74 -9.15 -12.14
N ASN A 80 26.58 -8.48 -12.07
CA ASN A 80 25.34 -8.84 -12.77
C ASN A 80 24.67 -7.58 -13.37
N CYS A 81 25.43 -6.71 -14.00
CA CYS A 81 24.96 -5.38 -14.39
C CYS A 81 24.09 -5.43 -15.67
N GLY A 82 22.79 -5.24 -15.49
CA GLY A 82 21.76 -5.27 -16.52
C GLY A 82 21.24 -6.66 -16.88
N ASP A 83 22.01 -7.71 -16.59
CA ASP A 83 21.62 -9.12 -16.76
C ASP A 83 22.55 -10.03 -15.93
N CYS A 84 22.17 -11.30 -15.77
CA CYS A 84 22.95 -12.30 -15.06
C CYS A 84 24.34 -12.50 -15.67
N ASP A 85 25.36 -12.62 -14.80
CA ASP A 85 26.76 -12.85 -15.16
C ASP A 85 27.37 -11.75 -16.06
N VAL A 86 26.75 -10.57 -16.13
CA VAL A 86 27.30 -9.40 -16.83
C VAL A 86 28.17 -8.59 -15.88
N ALA A 87 29.43 -8.99 -15.76
CA ALA A 87 30.39 -8.30 -14.91
C ALA A 87 30.98 -7.04 -15.60
N CYS A 88 31.01 -5.93 -14.87
CA CYS A 88 31.68 -4.72 -15.31
C CYS A 88 33.21 -4.87 -15.30
N ALA A 89 33.89 -4.17 -16.21
CA ALA A 89 35.34 -4.21 -16.31
C ALA A 89 36.01 -3.60 -15.07
N GLU A 90 37.29 -3.92 -14.84
CA GLU A 90 38.04 -3.36 -13.72
C GLU A 90 38.03 -1.81 -13.75
N GLY A 91 37.58 -1.20 -12.66
CA GLY A 91 37.42 0.25 -12.52
C GLY A 91 36.15 0.83 -13.13
N GLN A 92 35.21 -0.01 -13.58
CA GLN A 92 33.85 0.41 -13.95
C GLN A 92 32.86 0.17 -12.80
N VAL A 93 31.76 0.90 -12.86
CA VAL A 93 30.62 0.79 -11.95
C VAL A 93 29.38 0.30 -12.70
N CYS A 94 28.43 -0.31 -11.99
CA CYS A 94 27.10 -0.58 -12.52
C CYS A 94 26.19 0.61 -12.24
N ASP A 95 25.83 1.33 -13.31
CA ASP A 95 25.00 2.52 -13.27
C ASP A 95 23.67 2.21 -13.97
N VAL A 96 22.64 1.91 -13.18
CA VAL A 96 21.27 1.61 -13.65
C VAL A 96 21.27 0.50 -14.71
N GLY A 97 21.98 -0.59 -14.42
CA GLY A 97 22.06 -1.78 -15.28
C GLY A 97 22.99 -1.64 -16.49
N ALA A 98 23.84 -0.60 -16.54
CA ALA A 98 24.88 -0.48 -17.55
C ALA A 98 26.26 -0.23 -16.91
N CYS A 99 27.28 -0.91 -17.42
CA CYS A 99 28.65 -0.66 -16.97
C CYS A 99 29.15 0.70 -17.46
N ALA A 100 29.44 1.59 -16.51
CA ALA A 100 29.90 2.96 -16.73
C ALA A 100 31.27 3.20 -16.09
N ALA A 101 31.94 4.29 -16.48
CA ALA A 101 33.24 4.65 -15.88
C ALA A 101 33.08 5.30 -14.49
N GLU A 102 31.92 5.88 -14.23
CA GLU A 102 31.56 6.57 -12.99
C GLU A 102 30.04 6.60 -12.87
N CYS A 103 29.54 6.84 -11.66
CA CYS A 103 28.11 6.93 -11.42
C CYS A 103 27.50 8.20 -12.00
N SER A 104 26.25 8.09 -12.44
CA SER A 104 25.46 9.25 -12.83
C SER A 104 25.34 10.27 -11.69
N MET A 105 25.21 11.55 -12.02
CA MET A 105 25.12 12.64 -11.03
C MET A 105 23.99 12.38 -10.03
N GLY A 106 24.33 12.42 -8.74
CA GLY A 106 23.39 12.18 -7.64
C GLY A 106 23.45 10.77 -7.05
N LEU A 107 24.12 9.83 -7.73
CA LEU A 107 24.36 8.48 -7.23
C LEU A 107 25.74 8.36 -6.58
N THR A 108 25.86 7.43 -5.64
CA THR A 108 27.10 7.14 -4.91
C THR A 108 27.62 5.76 -5.30
N ASP A 109 28.93 5.68 -5.56
CA ASP A 109 29.62 4.41 -5.78
C ASP A 109 29.75 3.63 -4.45
N CYS A 110 29.00 2.55 -4.35
CA CYS A 110 29.00 1.62 -3.23
C CYS A 110 29.58 0.27 -3.63
N SER A 111 30.91 0.22 -3.67
CA SER A 111 31.69 -0.98 -4.01
C SER A 111 31.49 -1.45 -5.46
N GLY A 112 31.38 -0.50 -6.38
CA GLY A 112 31.16 -0.69 -7.81
C GLY A 112 29.71 -0.53 -8.23
N GLY A 113 28.75 -0.52 -7.32
CA GLY A 113 27.34 -0.28 -7.62
C GLY A 113 26.94 1.17 -7.43
N CYS A 114 26.25 1.77 -8.39
CA CYS A 114 25.73 3.13 -8.25
C CYS A 114 24.34 3.09 -7.61
N VAL A 115 24.26 3.61 -6.39
CA VAL A 115 23.02 3.62 -5.59
C VAL A 115 22.65 5.05 -5.20
N ASP A 116 21.35 5.31 -5.08
CA ASP A 116 20.86 6.58 -4.56
C ASP A 116 20.79 6.50 -3.03
N THR A 117 21.81 7.02 -2.36
CA THR A 117 21.86 7.01 -0.88
C THR A 117 20.78 7.87 -0.24
N GLN A 118 19.95 8.59 -1.00
CA GLN A 118 18.83 9.35 -0.45
C GLN A 118 17.52 8.56 -0.39
N SER A 119 17.43 7.43 -1.10
CA SER A 119 16.20 6.64 -1.25
C SER A 119 16.42 5.13 -1.15
N ASP A 120 17.65 4.65 -1.33
CA ASP A 120 18.01 3.24 -1.22
C ASP A 120 18.04 2.79 0.25
N GLY A 121 17.09 1.91 0.61
CA GLY A 121 16.95 1.38 1.97
C GLY A 121 18.14 0.54 2.46
N ALA A 122 18.96 -0.01 1.57
CA ALA A 122 20.17 -0.76 1.93
C ALA A 122 21.42 0.12 2.04
N ASN A 123 21.37 1.36 1.54
CA ASN A 123 22.48 2.29 1.45
C ASN A 123 22.11 3.72 1.91
N CYS A 124 21.27 3.84 2.93
CA CYS A 124 20.68 5.11 3.32
C CYS A 124 21.69 6.05 3.99
N GLY A 125 21.93 7.20 3.38
CA GLY A 125 22.89 8.21 3.81
C GLY A 125 24.36 7.86 3.54
N ALA A 126 24.70 6.56 3.48
CA ALA A 126 26.01 6.05 3.11
C ALA A 126 25.94 4.57 2.69
N CYS A 127 26.91 4.14 1.89
CA CYS A 127 27.05 2.75 1.46
C CYS A 127 27.00 1.75 2.62
N GLY A 128 26.19 0.70 2.47
CA GLY A 128 26.02 -0.36 3.46
C GLY A 128 25.30 0.06 4.76
N THR A 129 24.73 1.26 4.79
CA THR A 129 23.88 1.71 5.91
C THR A 129 22.44 1.32 5.62
N ALA A 130 22.10 0.06 5.91
CA ALA A 130 20.75 -0.42 5.75
C ALA A 130 19.84 0.14 6.85
N CYS A 131 18.62 0.52 6.47
CA CYS A 131 17.57 0.85 7.42
C CYS A 131 17.08 -0.41 8.15
N GLY A 132 16.74 -0.26 9.43
CA GLY A 132 16.15 -1.34 10.21
C GLY A 132 14.76 -1.71 9.69
N GLU A 133 14.25 -2.87 10.10
CA GLU A 133 12.91 -3.31 9.73
C GLU A 133 11.86 -2.24 10.07
N GLY A 134 11.01 -1.92 9.10
CA GLY A 134 9.97 -0.88 9.22
C GLY A 134 10.43 0.56 8.95
N PHE A 135 11.73 0.80 8.75
CA PHE A 135 12.27 2.11 8.37
C PHE A 135 12.53 2.18 6.86
N GLU A 136 12.16 3.30 6.26
CA GLU A 136 12.45 3.63 4.86
C GLU A 136 13.55 4.69 4.77
N CYS A 137 14.27 4.69 3.65
CA CYS A 137 15.25 5.75 3.42
C CYS A 137 14.56 6.98 2.85
N ALA A 138 14.56 8.07 3.62
CA ALA A 138 14.02 9.35 3.21
C ALA A 138 15.07 10.44 3.39
N GLU A 139 15.46 11.08 2.28
CA GLU A 139 16.45 12.16 2.25
C GLU A 139 17.81 11.77 2.88
N GLY A 140 18.17 10.48 2.77
CA GLY A 140 19.42 9.94 3.30
C GLY A 140 19.44 9.70 4.80
N ALA A 141 18.27 9.66 5.44
CA ALA A 141 18.09 9.18 6.80
C ALA A 141 17.04 8.07 6.84
N CYS A 142 17.28 7.05 7.67
CA CYS A 142 16.26 6.07 7.97
C CYS A 142 15.18 6.73 8.81
N ALA A 143 13.97 6.78 8.28
CA ALA A 143 12.80 7.35 8.91
C ALA A 143 11.64 6.37 8.80
N CYS A 144 10.64 6.55 9.64
CA CYS A 144 9.43 5.77 9.52
C CYS A 144 8.64 6.16 8.28
N GLY A 145 7.98 5.15 7.69
CA GLY A 145 7.00 5.32 6.62
C GLY A 145 5.98 6.41 6.91
N SER A 146 5.40 6.99 5.86
CA SER A 146 4.33 7.96 6.02
C SER A 146 3.21 7.44 6.93
N GLY A 147 2.83 8.20 7.95
CA GLY A 147 1.80 7.83 8.92
C GLY A 147 2.30 7.09 10.17
N LEU A 148 3.59 6.74 10.23
CA LEU A 148 4.19 6.06 11.38
C LEU A 148 5.11 7.01 12.16
N LEU A 149 5.20 6.80 13.48
CA LEU A 149 6.10 7.53 14.38
C LEU A 149 7.18 6.58 14.91
N GLU A 150 8.42 7.06 15.02
CA GLU A 150 9.49 6.28 15.66
C GLU A 150 9.28 6.26 17.18
N CYS A 151 8.92 5.09 17.71
CA CYS A 151 8.72 4.82 19.13
C CYS A 151 9.70 3.73 19.58
N ASP A 152 10.62 4.10 20.50
CA ASP A 152 11.63 3.20 21.08
C ASP A 152 12.47 2.40 20.04
N GLY A 153 12.76 3.01 18.89
CA GLY A 153 13.55 2.40 17.82
C GLY A 153 12.76 1.48 16.88
N ALA A 154 11.43 1.52 16.93
CA ALA A 154 10.54 0.87 15.98
C ALA A 154 9.56 1.89 15.38
N CYS A 155 9.09 1.63 14.16
CA CYS A 155 8.07 2.44 13.53
C CYS A 155 6.68 1.95 13.95
N THR A 156 5.89 2.87 14.51
CA THR A 156 4.62 2.56 15.14
C THR A 156 3.51 3.42 14.59
N ASP A 157 2.37 2.81 14.26
CA ASP A 157 1.16 3.54 13.91
C ASP A 157 0.49 4.05 15.18
N VAL A 158 0.81 5.28 15.57
CA VAL A 158 0.24 5.90 16.76
C VAL A 158 -1.26 6.21 16.63
N LEU A 159 -1.86 6.04 15.44
CA LEU A 159 -3.30 6.24 15.26
C LEU A 159 -4.11 5.01 15.63
N SER A 160 -3.47 3.83 15.70
CA SER A 160 -4.14 2.55 15.92
C SER A 160 -3.46 1.66 16.97
N ASP A 161 -2.20 1.92 17.36
CA ASP A 161 -1.48 1.13 18.37
C ASP A 161 -1.98 1.48 19.79
N PRO A 162 -2.58 0.53 20.54
CA PRO A 162 -3.07 0.75 21.89
C PRO A 162 -1.96 0.96 22.93
N THR A 163 -0.71 0.63 22.62
CA THR A 163 0.45 0.88 23.48
C THR A 163 1.16 2.20 23.19
N HIS A 164 0.86 2.83 22.05
CA HIS A 164 1.46 4.09 21.58
C HIS A 164 0.41 5.06 20.97
N CYS A 165 -0.75 5.19 21.59
CA CYS A 165 -1.90 5.88 21.03
C CYS A 165 -1.78 7.40 21.08
N GLY A 166 -1.62 8.03 19.92
CA GLY A 166 -1.43 9.47 19.71
C GLY A 166 0.00 9.94 19.92
N ASP A 167 0.79 9.22 20.74
CA ASP A 167 2.21 9.42 20.95
C ASP A 167 2.90 8.14 21.47
N CYS A 168 4.23 8.13 21.48
CA CYS A 168 5.03 6.97 21.89
C CYS A 168 4.97 6.61 23.39
N ALA A 169 4.30 7.36 24.24
CA ALA A 169 4.25 7.08 25.68
C ALA A 169 2.84 6.71 26.16
N THR A 170 1.83 6.88 25.31
CA THR A 170 0.43 6.77 25.70
C THR A 170 -0.08 5.37 25.42
N ALA A 171 -0.21 4.58 26.48
CA ALA A 171 -0.91 3.31 26.45
C ALA A 171 -2.37 3.46 26.89
N CYS A 172 -3.30 2.89 26.11
CA CYS A 172 -4.70 2.79 26.44
C CYS A 172 -4.95 1.82 27.60
N GLY A 173 -6.01 2.05 28.38
CA GLY A 173 -6.38 1.13 29.45
C GLY A 173 -6.93 -0.21 28.93
N ASP A 174 -7.04 -1.21 29.81
CA ASP A 174 -7.42 -2.61 29.48
C ASP A 174 -8.76 -2.80 28.72
N ALA A 175 -9.57 -1.76 28.57
CA ALA A 175 -10.86 -1.78 27.86
C ALA A 175 -10.98 -0.65 26.82
N GLU A 176 -9.88 0.01 26.51
CA GLU A 176 -9.80 1.12 25.55
C GLU A 176 -9.04 0.68 24.30
N VAL A 177 -9.51 1.15 23.16
CA VAL A 177 -8.92 0.92 21.84
C VAL A 177 -8.31 2.22 21.36
N CYS A 178 -7.19 2.16 20.63
CA CYS A 178 -6.68 3.34 19.97
C CYS A 178 -7.45 3.59 18.67
N SER A 179 -8.13 4.73 18.59
CA SER A 179 -8.88 5.15 17.40
C SER A 179 -8.49 6.58 17.04
N ASP A 180 -7.89 6.75 15.87
CA ASP A 180 -7.41 8.04 15.35
C ASP A 180 -6.49 8.77 16.36
N GLY A 181 -5.65 8.00 17.07
CA GLY A 181 -4.70 8.53 18.07
C GLY A 181 -5.33 8.92 19.41
N ALA A 182 -6.55 8.46 19.70
CA ALA A 182 -7.20 8.65 21.00
C ALA A 182 -7.64 7.31 21.60
N CYS A 183 -7.36 7.12 22.90
CA CYS A 183 -7.89 5.99 23.66
C CYS A 183 -9.39 6.19 23.92
N VAL A 184 -10.19 5.29 23.37
CA VAL A 184 -11.66 5.32 23.45
C VAL A 184 -12.19 3.98 23.96
N GLU A 185 -13.26 3.98 24.75
CA GLU A 185 -13.93 2.73 25.13
C GLU A 185 -14.68 2.17 23.92
N GLY A 186 -14.07 1.19 23.26
CA GLY A 186 -14.54 0.58 22.02
C GLY A 186 -14.32 1.44 20.78
N CYS A 187 -14.72 0.92 19.62
CA CYS A 187 -14.47 1.58 18.35
C CYS A 187 -15.52 2.62 17.95
N ARG A 188 -15.10 3.59 17.13
CA ARG A 188 -16.03 4.57 16.52
C ARG A 188 -17.11 3.84 15.73
N ALA A 189 -18.31 4.41 15.67
CA ALA A 189 -19.42 3.82 14.93
C ALA A 189 -19.00 3.59 13.46
N GLY A 190 -19.16 2.34 12.99
CA GLY A 190 -18.73 1.92 11.65
C GLY A 190 -17.38 1.19 11.61
N THR A 191 -16.67 1.07 12.74
CA THR A 191 -15.45 0.27 12.86
C THR A 191 -15.60 -0.79 13.94
N THR A 192 -14.85 -1.89 13.82
CA THR A 192 -14.90 -3.06 14.69
C THR A 192 -13.57 -3.19 15.44
N ASP A 193 -13.63 -3.55 16.72
CA ASP A 193 -12.44 -3.84 17.52
C ASP A 193 -11.87 -5.20 17.10
N CYS A 194 -10.67 -5.16 16.53
CA CYS A 194 -9.88 -6.31 16.11
C CYS A 194 -8.60 -6.38 16.93
N ASP A 195 -8.70 -7.01 18.11
CA ASP A 195 -7.61 -7.23 19.06
C ASP A 195 -6.89 -5.93 19.49
N GLY A 196 -7.66 -4.85 19.74
CA GLY A 196 -7.13 -3.59 20.23
C GLY A 196 -6.83 -2.54 19.15
N ALA A 197 -7.20 -2.81 17.90
CA ALA A 197 -7.21 -1.84 16.81
C ALA A 197 -8.63 -1.67 16.24
N CYS A 198 -9.02 -0.43 15.94
CA CYS A 198 -10.30 -0.15 15.28
C CYS A 198 -10.20 -0.25 13.77
N VAL A 199 -10.80 -1.30 13.22
CA VAL A 199 -10.73 -1.59 11.78
C VAL A 199 -12.06 -1.35 11.10
N ASP A 200 -12.04 -0.73 9.92
CA ASP A 200 -13.22 -0.66 9.05
C ASP A 200 -13.38 -1.97 8.29
N THR A 201 -14.11 -2.91 8.87
CA THR A 201 -14.35 -4.24 8.27
C THR A 201 -15.19 -4.17 6.99
N THR A 202 -15.65 -3.00 6.55
CA THR A 202 -16.40 -2.85 5.30
C THR A 202 -15.49 -2.64 4.09
N THR A 203 -14.27 -2.16 4.32
CA THR A 203 -13.31 -1.78 3.27
C THR A 203 -11.90 -2.32 3.51
N ASP A 204 -11.57 -2.74 4.73
CA ASP A 204 -10.27 -3.32 5.07
C ASP A 204 -10.12 -4.73 4.49
N GLY A 205 -9.13 -4.91 3.61
CA GLY A 205 -8.85 -6.18 2.94
C GLY A 205 -8.31 -7.28 3.86
N ALA A 206 -7.73 -6.94 5.00
CA ALA A 206 -7.21 -7.91 5.99
C ALA A 206 -8.27 -8.31 7.03
N ASN A 207 -9.36 -7.56 7.14
CA ASN A 207 -10.40 -7.73 8.15
C ASN A 207 -11.82 -7.63 7.55
N CYS A 208 -12.03 -8.20 6.38
CA CYS A 208 -13.23 -7.99 5.60
C CYS A 208 -14.45 -8.74 6.17
N GLY A 209 -15.42 -7.97 6.67
CA GLY A 209 -16.65 -8.44 7.31
C GLY A 209 -16.49 -8.97 8.73
N ALA A 210 -15.29 -9.36 9.13
CA ALA A 210 -14.92 -9.65 10.51
C ALA A 210 -13.38 -9.57 10.70
N CYS A 211 -12.94 -9.43 11.94
CA CYS A 211 -11.53 -9.41 12.30
C CYS A 211 -10.80 -10.67 11.84
N GLY A 212 -9.62 -10.49 11.24
CA GLY A 212 -8.78 -11.58 10.73
C GLY A 212 -9.33 -12.29 9.48
N VAL A 213 -10.42 -11.80 8.88
CA VAL A 213 -10.92 -12.31 7.60
C VAL A 213 -10.20 -11.57 6.47
N ALA A 214 -9.02 -12.05 6.12
CA ALA A 214 -8.28 -11.52 4.98
C ALA A 214 -8.92 -11.99 3.66
N CYS A 215 -9.06 -11.07 2.72
CA CYS A 215 -9.46 -11.40 1.37
C CYS A 215 -8.36 -12.18 0.66
N ALA A 216 -8.78 -13.12 -0.20
CA ALA A 216 -7.83 -13.89 -1.00
C ALA A 216 -7.14 -13.00 -2.04
N ARG A 217 -6.11 -13.54 -2.71
CA ARG A 217 -5.36 -12.78 -3.73
C ARG A 217 -6.30 -12.17 -4.77
N ASP A 218 -5.98 -10.94 -5.14
CA ASP A 218 -6.68 -10.16 -6.18
C ASP A 218 -8.14 -9.81 -5.83
N GLN A 219 -8.61 -10.13 -4.62
CA GLN A 219 -9.91 -9.69 -4.08
C GLN A 219 -9.76 -8.39 -3.29
N VAL A 220 -10.83 -7.60 -3.31
CA VAL A 220 -10.98 -6.39 -2.51
C VAL A 220 -12.10 -6.59 -1.49
N CYS A 221 -12.00 -5.91 -0.35
CA CYS A 221 -13.12 -5.84 0.56
C CYS A 221 -14.12 -4.79 0.05
N ALA A 222 -15.29 -5.26 -0.36
CA ALA A 222 -16.38 -4.40 -0.80
C ALA A 222 -17.63 -4.72 0.03
N ASP A 223 -18.11 -3.73 0.77
CA ASP A 223 -19.31 -3.85 1.62
C ASP A 223 -19.26 -5.08 2.55
N SER A 224 -18.14 -5.25 3.27
CA SER A 224 -17.91 -6.38 4.20
C SER A 224 -17.83 -7.76 3.55
N THR A 225 -17.64 -7.83 2.24
CA THR A 225 -17.50 -9.10 1.51
C THR A 225 -16.27 -9.06 0.63
N CYS A 226 -15.43 -10.11 0.71
CA CYS A 226 -14.35 -10.28 -0.24
C CYS A 226 -14.92 -10.62 -1.60
N ALA A 227 -14.66 -9.74 -2.57
CA ALA A 227 -15.16 -9.85 -3.92
C ALA A 227 -14.09 -9.39 -4.91
N CYS A 228 -14.24 -9.80 -6.16
CA CYS A 228 -13.41 -9.24 -7.21
C CYS A 228 -13.85 -7.81 -7.51
N ALA A 229 -12.89 -6.97 -7.92
CA ALA A 229 -13.20 -5.65 -8.46
C ALA A 229 -14.20 -5.76 -9.63
N GLU A 230 -14.95 -4.70 -9.88
CA GLU A 230 -15.92 -4.68 -10.98
C GLU A 230 -15.26 -5.05 -12.31
N GLY A 231 -15.93 -5.91 -13.09
CA GLY A 231 -15.42 -6.41 -14.37
C GLY A 231 -14.61 -7.69 -14.27
N LEU A 232 -14.12 -8.07 -13.09
CA LEU A 232 -13.38 -9.31 -12.90
C LEU A 232 -14.30 -10.47 -12.49
N THR A 233 -13.92 -11.68 -12.89
CA THR A 233 -14.61 -12.94 -12.56
C THR A 233 -13.87 -13.67 -11.44
N GLY A 234 -14.60 -14.05 -10.39
CA GLY A 234 -14.05 -14.84 -9.29
C GLY A 234 -13.84 -16.30 -9.68
N CYS A 235 -12.59 -16.75 -9.63
CA CYS A 235 -12.16 -18.11 -9.96
C CYS A 235 -11.52 -18.79 -8.74
N GLY A 236 -12.34 -19.03 -7.72
CA GLY A 236 -11.87 -19.52 -6.43
C GLY A 236 -11.30 -18.38 -5.60
N ASP A 237 -10.01 -18.48 -5.29
CA ASP A 237 -9.23 -17.52 -4.51
C ASP A 237 -8.53 -16.45 -5.37
N ARG A 238 -8.86 -16.37 -6.66
CA ARG A 238 -8.30 -15.40 -7.61
C ARG A 238 -9.38 -14.66 -8.37
N CYS A 239 -9.05 -13.44 -8.79
CA CYS A 239 -9.85 -12.64 -9.69
C CYS A 239 -9.18 -12.58 -11.05
N VAL A 240 -9.91 -12.93 -12.11
CA VAL A 240 -9.39 -12.95 -13.49
C VAL A 240 -10.27 -12.10 -14.38
N ASP A 241 -9.67 -11.42 -15.34
CA ASP A 241 -10.42 -10.76 -16.39
C ASP A 241 -10.85 -11.80 -17.43
N ALA A 242 -12.02 -12.41 -17.23
CA ALA A 242 -12.55 -13.40 -18.16
C ALA A 242 -12.87 -12.83 -19.55
N SER A 243 -12.84 -11.50 -19.75
CA SER A 243 -13.09 -10.91 -21.06
C SER A 243 -11.84 -10.91 -21.95
N LEU A 244 -10.65 -10.92 -21.34
CA LEU A 244 -9.36 -10.82 -22.03
C LEU A 244 -8.41 -11.98 -21.71
N ASP A 245 -8.55 -12.67 -20.59
CA ASP A 245 -7.65 -13.76 -20.20
C ASP A 245 -7.84 -15.01 -21.09
N VAL A 246 -6.83 -15.33 -21.89
CA VAL A 246 -6.81 -16.50 -22.78
C VAL A 246 -6.96 -17.84 -22.06
N PHE A 247 -6.61 -17.91 -20.77
CA PHE A 247 -6.72 -19.10 -19.93
C PHE A 247 -8.06 -19.20 -19.19
N ASN A 248 -8.81 -18.10 -19.11
CA ASN A 248 -10.08 -17.99 -18.38
C ASN A 248 -11.19 -17.31 -19.22
N CYS A 249 -11.16 -17.49 -20.55
CA CYS A 249 -11.96 -16.70 -21.47
C CYS A 249 -13.46 -17.01 -21.37
N GLY A 250 -14.27 -16.06 -20.93
CA GLY A 250 -15.71 -16.23 -20.67
C GLY A 250 -16.02 -17.02 -19.39
N GLY A 251 -15.00 -17.46 -18.65
CA GLY A 251 -15.16 -18.15 -17.38
C GLY A 251 -13.92 -18.95 -16.95
N CYS A 252 -13.89 -19.28 -15.66
CA CYS A 252 -12.75 -19.94 -15.03
C CYS A 252 -12.33 -21.25 -15.73
N GLY A 253 -11.04 -21.35 -16.04
CA GLY A 253 -10.42 -22.52 -16.68
C GLY A 253 -10.82 -22.74 -18.14
N ASN A 254 -11.55 -21.81 -18.77
CA ASN A 254 -11.86 -21.90 -20.18
C ASN A 254 -10.69 -21.40 -21.04
N VAL A 255 -9.70 -22.27 -21.22
CA VAL A 255 -8.50 -21.96 -22.02
C VAL A 255 -8.83 -21.97 -23.51
N CYS A 256 -8.48 -20.89 -24.20
CA CYS A 256 -8.65 -20.82 -25.64
C CYS A 256 -7.73 -21.81 -26.39
N PRO A 257 -8.22 -22.43 -27.48
CA PRO A 257 -7.40 -23.29 -28.31
C PRO A 257 -6.15 -22.58 -28.83
N ARG A 258 -5.08 -23.34 -29.08
CA ARG A 258 -3.81 -22.78 -29.60
C ARG A 258 -4.05 -21.96 -30.87
N GLY A 259 -3.51 -20.74 -30.88
CA GLY A 259 -3.64 -19.80 -31.99
C GLY A 259 -4.96 -19.02 -32.02
N GLN A 260 -5.76 -19.10 -30.95
CA GLN A 260 -6.90 -18.21 -30.72
C GLN A 260 -6.58 -17.20 -29.63
N PHE A 261 -7.40 -16.15 -29.59
CA PHE A 261 -7.31 -15.05 -28.65
C PHE A 261 -8.62 -14.94 -27.87
N CYS A 262 -8.57 -14.43 -26.63
CA CYS A 262 -9.77 -14.04 -25.93
C CYS A 262 -10.20 -12.64 -26.35
N SER A 263 -11.48 -12.49 -26.70
CA SER A 263 -12.10 -11.21 -27.04
C SER A 263 -13.52 -11.20 -26.51
N ASP A 264 -13.83 -10.27 -25.60
CA ASP A 264 -15.12 -10.14 -24.93
C ASP A 264 -15.64 -11.47 -24.34
N GLY A 265 -14.73 -12.28 -23.80
CA GLY A 265 -15.04 -13.58 -23.20
C GLY A 265 -15.34 -14.70 -24.18
N ALA A 266 -14.99 -14.54 -25.45
CA ALA A 266 -15.06 -15.58 -26.46
C ALA A 266 -13.68 -15.84 -27.09
N CYS A 267 -13.36 -17.12 -27.30
CA CYS A 267 -12.18 -17.51 -28.05
C CYS A 267 -12.41 -17.26 -29.56
N VAL A 268 -11.61 -16.37 -30.14
CA VAL A 268 -11.68 -15.96 -31.53
C VAL A 268 -10.38 -16.30 -32.26
N ALA A 269 -10.47 -16.63 -33.55
CA ALA A 269 -9.29 -16.96 -34.36
C ALA A 269 -8.54 -15.71 -34.89
N ASP A 270 -9.18 -14.54 -34.81
CA ASP A 270 -8.66 -13.28 -35.33
C ASP A 270 -9.23 -12.12 -34.51
N CYS A 271 -8.41 -11.09 -34.26
CA CYS A 271 -8.78 -9.90 -33.50
C CYS A 271 -9.46 -8.83 -34.36
N GLY A 272 -9.50 -9.00 -35.68
CA GLY A 272 -10.11 -8.04 -36.60
C GLY A 272 -9.37 -6.70 -36.54
N ASP A 273 -10.08 -5.64 -36.13
CA ASP A 273 -9.52 -4.29 -36.01
C ASP A 273 -8.77 -4.06 -34.68
N LEU A 274 -8.92 -4.96 -33.70
CA LEU A 274 -8.19 -4.93 -32.44
C LEU A 274 -6.77 -5.49 -32.60
N THR A 275 -5.90 -5.21 -31.62
CA THR A 275 -4.52 -5.71 -31.64
C THR A 275 -4.42 -7.00 -30.82
N ALA A 276 -3.74 -8.01 -31.37
CA ALA A 276 -3.44 -9.25 -30.66
C ALA A 276 -2.26 -9.05 -29.69
N CYS A 277 -2.50 -9.20 -28.39
CA CYS A 277 -1.52 -9.03 -27.32
C CYS A 277 -1.59 -10.20 -26.33
N ALA A 278 -0.52 -10.98 -26.20
CA ALA A 278 -0.37 -12.07 -25.21
C ALA A 278 -1.61 -12.99 -25.06
N GLY A 279 -2.25 -13.36 -26.18
CA GLY A 279 -3.44 -14.22 -26.17
C GLY A 279 -4.78 -13.49 -26.05
N SER A 280 -4.80 -12.17 -26.05
CA SER A 280 -6.00 -11.32 -25.95
C SER A 280 -6.14 -10.39 -27.15
N CYS A 281 -7.38 -9.97 -27.47
CA CYS A 281 -7.64 -8.90 -28.42
C CYS A 281 -7.92 -7.60 -27.66
N VAL A 282 -7.03 -6.63 -27.78
CA VAL A 282 -7.08 -5.38 -26.99
C VAL A 282 -7.21 -4.15 -27.89
N ASP A 283 -7.93 -3.14 -27.40
CA ASP A 283 -7.97 -1.82 -28.04
C ASP A 283 -6.83 -0.96 -27.51
N THR A 284 -5.70 -0.98 -28.20
CA THR A 284 -4.52 -0.17 -27.84
C THR A 284 -4.79 1.34 -27.87
N ALA A 285 -5.94 1.82 -28.37
CA ALA A 285 -6.28 3.22 -28.32
C ALA A 285 -6.77 3.67 -26.92
N THR A 286 -7.26 2.74 -26.10
CA THR A 286 -7.94 3.02 -24.83
C THR A 286 -7.53 2.09 -23.68
N ASP A 287 -6.85 1.00 -23.96
CA ASP A 287 -6.37 0.04 -22.97
C ASP A 287 -5.14 0.59 -22.23
N ASP A 288 -5.26 0.74 -20.90
CA ASP A 288 -4.20 1.30 -20.05
C ASP A 288 -2.98 0.37 -19.94
N ALA A 289 -3.11 -0.94 -20.14
CA ALA A 289 -1.99 -1.90 -20.09
C ALA A 289 -1.31 -2.10 -21.47
N ASN A 290 -1.96 -1.69 -22.56
CA ASN A 290 -1.54 -1.93 -23.94
C ASN A 290 -1.60 -0.67 -24.80
N CYS A 291 -1.25 0.49 -24.24
CA CYS A 291 -1.49 1.78 -24.86
C CYS A 291 -0.58 2.07 -26.08
N GLY A 292 -1.19 2.14 -27.25
CA GLY A 292 -0.55 2.37 -28.55
C GLY A 292 0.13 1.13 -29.15
N ARG A 293 0.44 0.11 -28.33
CA ARG A 293 0.87 -1.24 -28.71
C ARG A 293 0.86 -2.14 -27.46
N CYS A 294 0.95 -3.45 -27.66
CA CYS A 294 1.03 -4.43 -26.57
C CYS A 294 2.13 -4.11 -25.55
N GLY A 295 1.81 -4.24 -24.27
CA GLY A 295 2.75 -4.13 -23.16
C GLY A 295 3.24 -2.71 -22.84
N ILE A 296 2.61 -1.66 -23.39
CA ILE A 296 2.87 -0.28 -22.99
C ILE A 296 1.82 0.13 -21.96
N GLU A 297 2.17 -0.06 -20.70
CA GLU A 297 1.32 0.33 -19.58
C GLU A 297 1.42 1.83 -19.27
N CYS A 298 0.27 2.45 -19.00
CA CYS A 298 0.16 3.81 -18.52
C CYS A 298 0.33 3.87 -17.00
N THR A 299 1.56 4.11 -16.55
CA THR A 299 1.90 4.26 -15.13
C THR A 299 1.80 5.72 -14.65
N GLY A 300 1.96 5.99 -13.36
CA GLY A 300 2.04 7.35 -12.82
C GLY A 300 0.77 8.18 -12.98
N GLY A 301 -0.41 7.55 -12.88
CA GLY A 301 -1.72 8.22 -12.94
C GLY A 301 -2.17 8.64 -14.35
N ARG A 302 -1.48 8.16 -15.39
CA ARG A 302 -1.86 8.40 -16.79
C ARG A 302 -2.93 7.40 -17.22
N SER A 303 -3.77 7.81 -18.18
CA SER A 303 -4.70 6.92 -18.89
C SER A 303 -4.44 6.94 -20.38
N CYS A 304 -4.75 5.84 -21.06
CA CYS A 304 -4.62 5.68 -22.47
C CYS A 304 -5.71 6.45 -23.19
N THR A 305 -5.31 7.41 -24.03
CA THR A 305 -6.25 8.17 -24.85
C THR A 305 -5.70 8.30 -26.26
N ALA A 306 -6.41 7.67 -27.20
CA ALA A 306 -6.02 7.59 -28.61
C ALA A 306 -4.61 7.02 -28.80
N GLY A 307 -4.28 5.97 -28.05
CA GLY A 307 -3.01 5.23 -28.16
C GLY A 307 -1.81 5.98 -27.59
N SER A 308 -2.04 6.86 -26.63
CA SER A 308 -0.96 7.53 -25.88
C SER A 308 -1.37 7.71 -24.42
N CYS A 309 -0.47 7.40 -23.49
CA CYS A 309 -0.67 7.66 -22.08
C CYS A 309 -0.67 9.17 -21.82
N ARG A 310 -1.76 9.68 -21.24
CA ARG A 310 -1.97 11.11 -20.97
C ARG A 310 -2.44 11.30 -19.54
N CYS A 311 -2.06 12.43 -18.97
CA CYS A 311 -2.60 12.83 -17.67
C CYS A 311 -4.06 13.30 -17.78
N PRO A 312 -4.80 13.25 -16.66
CA PRO A 312 -6.11 13.87 -16.53
C PRO A 312 -6.09 15.35 -16.96
N MET A 313 -7.26 15.87 -17.33
CA MET A 313 -7.38 17.28 -17.68
C MET A 313 -6.96 18.18 -16.52
N GLY A 314 -6.02 19.09 -16.78
CA GLY A 314 -5.49 20.03 -15.78
C GLY A 314 -4.13 19.64 -15.22
N GLU A 315 -3.65 18.43 -15.49
CA GLU A 315 -2.36 17.93 -14.99
C GLU A 315 -1.33 17.80 -16.11
N MET A 316 -0.05 17.83 -15.73
CA MET A 316 1.09 17.64 -16.62
C MET A 316 1.89 16.42 -16.17
N ALA A 317 2.41 15.64 -17.12
CA ALA A 317 3.33 14.55 -16.80
C ALA A 317 4.71 15.11 -16.43
N CYS A 318 5.01 15.15 -15.14
CA CYS A 318 6.31 15.56 -14.60
C CYS A 318 7.07 14.32 -14.13
N GLY A 319 8.17 13.99 -14.81
CA GLY A 319 8.93 12.77 -14.51
C GLY A 319 8.14 11.47 -14.74
N GLY A 320 7.09 11.50 -15.57
CA GLY A 320 6.22 10.35 -15.81
C GLY A 320 5.05 10.20 -14.83
N VAL A 321 4.94 11.10 -13.84
CA VAL A 321 3.82 11.16 -12.90
C VAL A 321 2.93 12.35 -13.22
N CYS A 322 1.62 12.17 -13.16
CA CYS A 322 0.69 13.28 -13.33
C CYS A 322 0.74 14.22 -12.13
N THR A 323 0.95 15.50 -12.42
CA THR A 323 1.17 16.53 -11.42
C THR A 323 0.30 17.73 -11.73
N ASP A 324 -0.45 18.18 -10.72
CA ASP A 324 -1.17 19.44 -10.76
C ASP A 324 -0.19 20.61 -10.62
N THR A 325 0.37 21.01 -11.77
CA THR A 325 1.28 22.15 -11.86
C THR A 325 0.63 23.49 -11.48
N SER A 326 -0.70 23.56 -11.31
CA SER A 326 -1.36 24.80 -10.90
C SER A 326 -1.18 25.10 -9.40
N ALA A 327 -0.93 24.06 -8.59
CA ALA A 327 -0.84 24.15 -7.14
C ALA A 327 0.40 23.48 -6.54
N ASP A 328 1.14 22.69 -7.31
CA ASP A 328 2.39 22.07 -6.86
C ASP A 328 3.53 23.10 -6.78
N VAL A 329 4.06 23.28 -5.57
CA VAL A 329 5.16 24.18 -5.26
C VAL A 329 6.48 23.73 -5.90
N ALA A 330 6.68 22.44 -6.14
CA ALA A 330 7.87 21.89 -6.79
C ALA A 330 7.80 21.95 -8.33
N ASN A 331 6.59 22.03 -8.89
CA ASN A 331 6.32 21.95 -10.33
C ASN A 331 5.39 23.08 -10.81
N CYS A 332 5.57 24.29 -10.31
CA CYS A 332 4.59 25.35 -10.46
C CYS A 332 4.53 25.92 -11.90
N GLY A 333 3.44 25.68 -12.61
CA GLY A 333 3.19 26.07 -14.00
C GLY A 333 3.85 25.19 -15.06
N PHE A 334 4.98 24.55 -14.72
CA PHE A 334 5.63 23.52 -15.53
C PHE A 334 6.56 22.66 -14.67
N CYS A 335 6.87 21.46 -15.16
CA CYS A 335 7.71 20.50 -14.45
C CYS A 335 9.09 21.06 -14.08
N GLY A 336 9.52 20.85 -12.84
CA GLY A 336 10.79 21.32 -12.30
C GLY A 336 10.85 22.81 -11.95
N ASN A 337 9.74 23.56 -12.09
CA ASN A 337 9.68 24.95 -11.66
C ASN A 337 9.34 25.07 -10.17
N ALA A 338 10.32 24.75 -9.31
CA ALA A 338 10.15 24.87 -7.88
C ALA A 338 10.10 26.34 -7.44
N CYS A 339 9.08 26.72 -6.67
CA CYS A 339 8.98 28.05 -6.10
C CYS A 339 10.04 28.28 -5.02
N ALA A 340 10.52 29.52 -4.91
CA ALA A 340 11.51 29.87 -3.91
C ALA A 340 10.92 29.75 -2.49
N ARG A 341 11.80 29.55 -1.50
CA ARG A 341 11.39 29.42 -0.09
C ARG A 341 10.47 30.58 0.34
N GLY A 342 9.28 30.23 0.83
CA GLY A 342 8.27 31.19 1.29
C GLY A 342 7.28 31.66 0.21
N GLN A 343 7.39 31.15 -1.01
CA GLN A 343 6.39 31.33 -2.07
C GLN A 343 5.38 30.18 -2.08
N SER A 344 4.19 30.47 -2.61
CA SER A 344 3.13 29.50 -2.86
C SER A 344 2.90 29.37 -4.36
N CYS A 345 2.53 28.18 -4.84
CA CYS A 345 2.05 28.01 -6.20
C CYS A 345 0.55 28.29 -6.27
N VAL A 346 0.15 29.25 -7.10
CA VAL A 346 -1.26 29.60 -7.33
C VAL A 346 -1.47 29.80 -8.82
N ASP A 347 -2.39 29.04 -9.40
CA ASP A 347 -2.71 29.03 -10.84
C ASP A 347 -1.45 28.89 -11.72
N GLY A 348 -0.47 28.11 -11.25
CA GLY A 348 0.80 27.86 -11.95
C GLY A 348 1.82 29.00 -11.84
N ALA A 349 1.62 29.96 -10.93
CA ALA A 349 2.57 31.03 -10.65
C ALA A 349 3.09 30.99 -9.21
N CYS A 350 4.41 31.14 -9.05
CA CYS A 350 5.03 31.31 -7.74
C CYS A 350 4.80 32.72 -7.21
N LEU A 351 3.97 32.85 -6.17
CA LEU A 351 3.61 34.13 -5.57
C LEU A 351 4.22 34.28 -4.17
N SER A 352 4.70 35.49 -3.87
CA SER A 352 5.21 35.85 -2.55
C SER A 352 4.11 36.10 -1.53
N ASP A 353 2.87 36.32 -1.98
CA ASP A 353 1.68 36.59 -1.18
C ASP A 353 0.46 35.95 -1.86
N CYS A 354 -0.57 35.61 -1.08
CA CYS A 354 -1.79 35.06 -1.64
C CYS A 354 -2.62 36.13 -2.36
N PRO A 355 -3.38 35.76 -3.41
CA PRO A 355 -4.35 36.65 -4.03
C PRO A 355 -5.34 37.24 -3.02
N ALA A 356 -5.91 38.40 -3.35
CA ALA A 356 -6.90 39.04 -2.49
C ALA A 356 -8.08 38.09 -2.20
N GLY A 357 -8.42 37.92 -0.92
CA GLY A 357 -9.48 37.03 -0.46
C GLY A 357 -9.01 35.63 -0.05
N GLN A 358 -7.73 35.29 -0.27
CA GLN A 358 -7.13 34.04 0.20
C GLN A 358 -6.15 34.30 1.35
N THR A 359 -6.03 33.32 2.24
CA THR A 359 -5.10 33.32 3.37
C THR A 359 -4.02 32.27 3.13
N ARG A 360 -2.76 32.59 3.49
CA ARG A 360 -1.66 31.63 3.44
C ARG A 360 -1.81 30.62 4.59
N CYS A 361 -2.02 29.36 4.25
CA CYS A 361 -2.04 28.23 5.18
C CYS A 361 -0.88 27.29 4.82
N GLY A 362 0.23 27.43 5.53
CA GLY A 362 1.50 26.76 5.17
C GLY A 362 2.03 27.27 3.83
N PHE A 363 2.19 26.37 2.86
CA PHE A 363 2.65 26.69 1.50
C PHE A 363 1.52 26.87 0.48
N ARG A 364 0.24 26.74 0.89
CA ARG A 364 -0.92 26.93 0.00
C ARG A 364 -1.68 28.21 0.30
N CYS A 365 -2.33 28.76 -0.71
CA CYS A 365 -3.28 29.84 -0.56
C CYS A 365 -4.70 29.26 -0.54
N ILE A 366 -5.45 29.51 0.53
CA ILE A 366 -6.75 28.91 0.77
C ILE A 366 -7.80 30.02 0.93
N ASP A 367 -8.95 29.87 0.29
CA ASP A 367 -10.11 30.72 0.55
C ASP A 367 -10.77 30.29 1.85
N THR A 368 -10.35 30.92 2.95
CA THR A 368 -10.89 30.64 4.28
C THR A 368 -12.34 31.07 4.43
N SER A 369 -12.98 31.68 3.41
CA SER A 369 -14.39 32.03 3.47
C SER A 369 -15.33 30.89 3.05
N THR A 370 -14.79 29.88 2.36
CA THR A 370 -15.55 28.77 1.78
C THR A 370 -14.93 27.39 2.04
N ASP A 371 -13.63 27.33 2.37
CA ASP A 371 -12.95 26.09 2.70
C ASP A 371 -13.43 25.51 4.04
N THR A 372 -13.92 24.28 4.02
CA THR A 372 -14.54 23.63 5.20
C THR A 372 -13.52 23.17 6.23
N PHE A 373 -12.24 23.04 5.85
CA PHE A 373 -11.15 22.64 6.73
C PHE A 373 -10.28 23.83 7.20
N ASN A 374 -10.52 25.02 6.64
CA ASN A 374 -9.81 26.26 6.95
C ASN A 374 -10.79 27.45 7.10
N CYS A 375 -11.94 27.22 7.71
CA CYS A 375 -13.03 28.18 7.76
C CYS A 375 -12.77 29.34 8.73
N GLY A 376 -12.66 30.56 8.21
CA GLY A 376 -12.32 31.77 8.96
C GLY A 376 -10.84 31.87 9.34
N GLY A 377 -10.06 30.81 9.14
CA GLY A 377 -8.62 30.76 9.42
C GLY A 377 -8.04 29.37 9.14
N CYS A 378 -6.72 29.29 9.01
CA CYS A 378 -6.04 28.03 8.72
C CYS A 378 -6.26 26.98 9.81
N GLY A 379 -6.57 25.74 9.42
CA GLY A 379 -6.80 24.61 10.33
C GLY A 379 -8.12 24.65 11.10
N VAL A 380 -9.01 25.61 10.82
CA VAL A 380 -10.34 25.66 11.42
C VAL A 380 -11.30 24.77 10.62
N SER A 381 -11.52 23.55 11.08
CA SER A 381 -12.49 22.63 10.45
C SER A 381 -13.90 22.82 11.00
N CYS A 382 -14.89 22.85 10.12
CA CYS A 382 -16.29 22.88 10.51
C CYS A 382 -16.82 21.51 11.02
N GLY A 383 -16.01 20.46 11.01
CA GLY A 383 -16.43 19.11 11.33
C GLY A 383 -17.21 18.44 10.20
N PHE A 384 -17.56 17.17 10.39
CA PHE A 384 -18.10 16.30 9.33
C PHE A 384 -19.42 16.78 8.71
N THR A 385 -20.24 17.51 9.48
CA THR A 385 -21.58 17.97 9.06
C THR A 385 -21.66 19.48 8.80
N GLY A 386 -20.57 20.21 9.03
CA GLY A 386 -20.53 21.66 8.91
C GLY A 386 -20.14 22.10 7.50
N THR A 387 -20.66 23.25 7.08
CA THR A 387 -20.22 23.94 5.86
C THR A 387 -19.59 25.28 6.22
N CYS A 388 -18.60 25.74 5.45
CA CYS A 388 -18.05 27.08 5.63
C CYS A 388 -18.82 28.10 4.79
N THR A 389 -19.44 29.08 5.46
CA THR A 389 -20.16 30.17 4.78
C THR A 389 -19.64 31.51 5.25
N ALA A 390 -19.02 32.27 4.34
CA ALA A 390 -18.44 33.59 4.62
C ALA A 390 -17.44 33.58 5.79
N GLY A 391 -16.66 32.50 5.91
CA GLY A 391 -15.63 32.34 6.95
C GLY A 391 -16.16 31.97 8.33
N ALA A 392 -17.41 31.51 8.40
CA ALA A 392 -18.00 30.96 9.62
C ALA A 392 -18.62 29.60 9.33
N CYS A 393 -18.39 28.64 10.24
CA CYS A 393 -19.01 27.33 10.14
C CYS A 393 -20.52 27.44 10.40
N THR A 394 -21.29 26.85 9.49
CA THR A 394 -22.74 26.72 9.57
C THR A 394 -23.08 25.25 9.73
N CYS A 395 -23.80 24.90 10.79
CA CYS A 395 -24.08 23.52 11.14
C CYS A 395 -25.38 23.02 10.52
N ALA A 396 -25.39 21.74 10.15
CA ALA A 396 -26.61 21.04 9.76
C ALA A 396 -27.63 21.02 10.92
N ARG A 397 -28.90 20.79 10.59
CA ARG A 397 -30.00 20.82 11.56
C ARG A 397 -29.86 19.70 12.59
N GLY A 398 -29.50 20.06 13.82
CA GLY A 398 -29.33 19.12 14.94
C GLY A 398 -27.98 19.27 15.64
N ASP A 399 -26.99 19.82 14.95
CA ASP A 399 -25.66 20.07 15.50
C ASP A 399 -25.57 21.50 16.07
N THR A 400 -24.67 21.66 17.04
CA THR A 400 -24.41 22.92 17.71
C THR A 400 -23.04 23.43 17.32
N LEU A 401 -22.93 24.72 16.99
CA LEU A 401 -21.64 25.35 16.74
C LEU A 401 -20.95 25.59 18.07
N CYS A 402 -19.83 24.90 18.31
CA CYS A 402 -19.02 25.04 19.51
C CYS A 402 -17.58 25.36 19.11
N ASP A 403 -17.06 26.47 19.61
CA ASP A 403 -15.66 26.91 19.40
C ASP A 403 -15.21 26.91 17.92
N GLY A 404 -16.15 27.18 17.01
CA GLY A 404 -15.89 27.25 15.56
C GLY A 404 -16.13 25.95 14.80
N ALA A 405 -16.46 24.83 15.45
CA ALA A 405 -16.76 23.55 14.81
C ALA A 405 -18.19 23.08 15.09
N CYS A 406 -18.78 22.32 14.16
CA CYS A 406 -20.09 21.72 14.35
C CYS A 406 -19.95 20.41 15.12
N VAL A 407 -20.58 20.35 16.29
CA VAL A 407 -20.56 19.18 17.17
C VAL A 407 -21.98 18.73 17.50
N ASN A 408 -22.17 17.41 17.58
CA ASN A 408 -23.45 16.85 17.99
C ASN A 408 -23.51 16.74 19.51
N THR A 409 -24.15 17.71 20.16
CA THR A 409 -24.24 17.78 21.63
C THR A 409 -25.06 16.65 22.26
N ASN A 410 -25.68 15.76 21.47
CA ASN A 410 -26.36 14.58 22.00
C ASN A 410 -25.46 13.35 22.18
N SER A 411 -24.30 13.34 21.52
CA SER A 411 -23.38 12.20 21.45
C SER A 411 -21.91 12.59 21.69
N ASP A 412 -21.55 13.85 21.51
CA ASP A 412 -20.20 14.34 21.74
C ASP A 412 -19.91 14.43 23.25
N ARG A 413 -18.88 13.70 23.70
CA ARG A 413 -18.47 13.65 25.11
C ARG A 413 -17.89 14.96 25.61
N ASN A 414 -17.23 15.73 24.74
CA ASN A 414 -16.60 17.01 25.07
C ASN A 414 -17.62 18.17 25.03
N HIS A 415 -18.75 17.96 24.36
CA HIS A 415 -19.81 18.95 24.19
C HIS A 415 -21.19 18.40 24.61
N CYS A 416 -21.26 17.59 25.68
CA CYS A 416 -22.46 16.85 26.02
C CYS A 416 -23.55 17.73 26.64
N GLY A 417 -24.66 17.89 25.90
CA GLY A 417 -25.78 18.77 26.27
C GLY A 417 -25.49 20.26 26.02
N GLY A 418 -24.27 20.63 25.61
CA GLY A 418 -23.87 22.00 25.32
C GLY A 418 -22.37 22.14 25.09
N CYS A 419 -21.95 23.28 24.53
CA CYS A 419 -20.54 23.52 24.21
C CYS A 419 -19.62 23.49 25.45
N GLY A 420 -18.51 22.76 25.34
CA GLY A 420 -17.51 22.65 26.41
C GLY A 420 -18.00 21.87 27.65
N MET A 421 -19.19 21.27 27.58
CA MET A 421 -19.75 20.45 28.65
C MET A 421 -19.17 19.04 28.57
N ALA A 422 -17.87 18.94 28.84
CA ALA A 422 -17.16 17.68 28.82
C ALA A 422 -17.63 16.77 29.96
N CYS A 423 -18.01 15.54 29.62
CA CYS A 423 -18.33 14.53 30.61
C CYS A 423 -17.06 14.16 31.41
N VAL A 424 -17.21 14.01 32.73
CA VAL A 424 -16.09 13.78 33.65
C VAL A 424 -15.97 12.31 34.02
N GLY A 425 -14.74 11.83 34.21
CA GLY A 425 -14.49 10.41 34.48
C GLY A 425 -15.05 9.52 33.37
N ARG A 426 -15.52 8.31 33.68
CA ARG A 426 -16.04 7.33 32.71
C ARG A 426 -17.48 7.60 32.23
N GLN A 427 -17.87 8.87 32.16
CA GLN A 427 -19.21 9.24 31.68
C GLN A 427 -19.22 9.35 30.15
N PHE A 428 -20.28 8.86 29.52
CA PHE A 428 -20.55 9.02 28.08
C PHE A 428 -21.70 10.00 27.85
N CYS A 429 -21.74 10.60 26.66
CA CYS A 429 -22.86 11.45 26.28
C CYS A 429 -23.98 10.64 25.63
N MET A 430 -25.17 10.69 26.21
CA MET A 430 -26.36 10.11 25.59
C MET A 430 -27.53 11.06 25.73
N ARG A 431 -28.11 11.45 24.57
CA ARG A 431 -29.26 12.35 24.49
C ARG A 431 -29.01 13.69 25.21
N GLY A 432 -27.76 14.16 25.17
CA GLY A 432 -27.35 15.44 25.74
C GLY A 432 -27.19 15.42 27.26
N SER A 433 -26.93 14.25 27.85
CA SER A 433 -26.64 14.13 29.28
C SER A 433 -25.46 13.18 29.49
N CYS A 434 -24.52 13.62 30.34
CA CYS A 434 -23.43 12.78 30.80
C CYS A 434 -24.00 11.69 31.71
N MET A 435 -23.95 10.45 31.25
CA MET A 435 -24.44 9.29 31.98
C MET A 435 -23.24 8.51 32.50
N GLY A 436 -23.28 8.17 33.79
CA GLY A 436 -22.37 7.20 34.37
C GLY A 436 -22.90 5.79 34.16
N PHE A 437 -22.01 4.82 34.21
CA PHE A 437 -22.36 3.41 34.32
C PHE A 437 -23.15 3.10 35.60
#